data_AF-A0A959IGC9-F1
#
_entry.id   AF-A0A959IGC9-F1
#
_cell.length_a   1.000
_cell.length_b   1.000
_cell.length_c   1.000
_cell.angle_alpha   90.00
_cell.angle_beta   90.00
_cell.angle_gamma   90.00
#
_symmetry.space_group_name_H-M   'P 1'
#
loop_
_entity.id
_entity.type
_entity.pdbx_description
1 polymer ?
#
loop_
_entity_poly.entity_id
_entity_poly.type
_entity_poly.pdbx_seq_one_letter_code
_entity_poly.pdbx_strand_id
1 'polypeptide(L)'
;MKTIKLLPVFLLFVAFLLPAYTVQAQYRMNVEGNTRILGRIELVSYGTGNVFIGSGAGIALSTGAQNAFLGDGAGYLNSSGGANTYVGYQAGRNNRTGSENNAFGRFAMSNNEFQSKNIAIGSRALLQLQDGYGYDPVAGNVDLGTTYNLAIGTSAGQFTNDPAGSGSERNTFVGNNSGLLNTTGFRNAFFGFQAGDLNTTGNWNTCIGHEADVSLNNLNDAGAFGSGAIVNASYKIRIGDVNITTVEGNGWSLPSDGRFKRNVKEEVPGLDFIMALRPVTYQFDALAFKAHMQPDEAQERSANDPKQAERDAAARRSSERIQTGFIAQEVEAAAQKLNFDFNGVVAPTNPKDNYGLSYSLFVVPMVKGMQEQQEIITELQEKNDALEERIAHLEELIIRMGSGNSTPGTTGTTMILSEARLFQNRPNPFSTATSIDYYIPESVQRASMEILGMDGRSLKTVELGTQGQGVLNIEAGTFPAGTYVYRLILDGKVLDTKTMVLTH
;
A
#
# COMPACT_ATOMS: atom_id res chain seq x y z
N MET A 1 18.48 95.48 -51.37
CA MET A 1 17.04 95.51 -51.00
C MET A 1 16.34 94.36 -51.74
N LYS A 2 15.41 93.68 -51.06
CA LYS A 2 14.97 92.27 -51.20
C LYS A 2 14.52 91.76 -52.59
N THR A 3 14.96 90.53 -52.90
CA THR A 3 14.58 89.55 -53.94
C THR A 3 13.18 88.98 -53.69
N ILE A 4 12.23 89.07 -54.64
CA ILE A 4 11.84 88.13 -55.74
C ILE A 4 11.19 86.80 -55.31
N LYS A 5 9.87 86.73 -55.59
CA LYS A 5 8.99 85.67 -56.18
C LYS A 5 9.14 84.19 -55.75
N LEU A 6 8.02 83.52 -55.48
CA LEU A 6 7.23 82.76 -56.48
C LEU A 6 5.90 82.18 -55.92
N LEU A 7 4.89 82.17 -56.80
CA LEU A 7 3.56 81.50 -56.78
C LEU A 7 3.71 79.95 -56.97
N PRO A 8 2.66 79.11 -57.14
CA PRO A 8 1.30 78.97 -56.53
C PRO A 8 0.88 77.48 -56.24
N VAL A 9 -0.39 77.26 -55.87
CA VAL A 9 -1.22 76.02 -55.97
C VAL A 9 -1.16 75.01 -54.83
N PHE A 10 -2.27 74.91 -54.09
CA PHE A 10 -2.59 73.83 -53.15
C PHE A 10 -3.68 72.95 -53.79
N LEU A 11 -3.38 71.67 -54.06
CA LEU A 11 -4.33 70.67 -54.54
C LEU A 11 -4.32 69.46 -53.59
N LEU A 12 -5.51 69.18 -53.04
CA LEU A 12 -6.13 67.90 -52.67
C LEU A 12 -5.42 66.83 -51.78
N PHE A 13 -6.21 66.41 -50.78
CA PHE A 13 -6.35 65.07 -50.18
C PHE A 13 -5.16 64.43 -49.45
N VAL A 14 -5.17 64.52 -48.13
CA VAL A 14 -4.82 63.38 -47.26
C VAL A 14 -5.79 63.35 -46.08
N ALA A 15 -6.69 62.37 -46.08
CA ALA A 15 -7.31 61.89 -44.87
C ALA A 15 -6.23 61.21 -44.02
N PHE A 16 -5.85 61.80 -42.89
CA PHE A 16 -5.27 61.04 -41.78
C PHE A 16 -5.80 61.59 -40.45
N LEU A 17 -6.37 60.65 -39.71
CA LEU A 17 -6.88 60.73 -38.36
C LEU A 17 -6.10 61.69 -37.45
N LEU A 18 -6.83 62.45 -36.65
CA LEU A 18 -6.31 63.11 -35.44
C LEU A 18 -5.47 62.11 -34.62
N PRO A 19 -4.21 62.42 -34.27
CA PRO A 19 -3.46 61.53 -33.40
C PRO A 19 -4.08 61.54 -32.00
N ALA A 20 -4.25 60.36 -31.42
CA ALA A 20 -4.68 60.19 -30.03
C ALA A 20 -3.71 60.91 -29.10
N TYR A 21 -4.21 61.86 -28.30
CA TYR A 21 -3.43 62.46 -27.22
C TYR A 21 -3.43 61.52 -26.02
N THR A 22 -2.26 60.98 -25.67
CA THR A 22 -2.01 60.40 -24.34
C THR A 22 -1.21 61.41 -23.52
N VAL A 23 -1.85 62.01 -22.51
CA VAL A 23 -1.14 62.75 -21.45
C VAL A 23 -0.98 61.80 -20.26
N GLN A 24 0.25 61.32 -20.04
CA GLN A 24 0.64 60.66 -18.80
C GLN A 24 1.49 61.61 -17.97
N ALA A 25 1.07 61.88 -16.73
CA ALA A 25 1.89 62.49 -15.70
C ALA A 25 1.83 61.59 -14.46
N GLN A 26 2.99 61.27 -13.88
CA GLN A 26 3.07 60.45 -12.68
C GLN A 26 4.04 61.04 -11.64
N TYR A 27 3.50 61.17 -10.42
CA TYR A 27 4.05 61.30 -9.06
C TYR A 27 5.54 61.58 -8.82
N ARG A 28 5.77 62.54 -7.89
CA ARG A 28 7.02 62.74 -7.16
C ARG A 28 7.04 61.94 -5.85
N MET A 29 8.15 61.26 -5.58
CA MET A 29 8.50 60.70 -4.27
C MET A 29 9.36 61.75 -3.54
N ASN A 30 8.99 62.15 -2.31
CA ASN A 30 9.82 63.04 -1.49
C ASN A 30 10.37 62.26 -0.30
N VAL A 31 11.69 62.27 -0.17
CA VAL A 31 12.45 61.45 0.78
C VAL A 31 13.00 62.39 1.86
N GLU A 32 12.54 62.24 3.11
CA GLU A 32 13.06 63.01 4.26
C GLU A 32 13.62 62.08 5.35
N GLY A 33 14.68 62.52 6.02
CA GLY A 33 15.49 61.71 6.95
C GLY A 33 16.67 61.00 6.28
N ASN A 34 17.42 60.18 7.04
CA ASN A 34 18.54 59.41 6.50
C ASN A 34 18.03 58.23 5.65
N THR A 35 17.78 58.50 4.36
CA THR A 35 17.30 57.48 3.41
C THR A 35 18.24 57.40 2.21
N ARG A 36 18.56 56.17 1.78
CA ARG A 36 19.60 55.84 0.80
C ARG A 36 19.02 55.43 -0.56
N ILE A 37 19.38 56.17 -1.62
CA ILE A 37 19.33 55.75 -3.02
C ILE A 37 20.64 56.24 -3.68
N LEU A 38 21.56 55.33 -4.03
CA LEU A 38 22.86 55.65 -4.67
C LEU A 38 22.93 55.13 -6.13
N GLY A 39 21.80 54.79 -6.76
CA GLY A 39 21.72 54.21 -8.10
C GLY A 39 20.66 54.86 -8.99
N ARG A 40 20.66 54.52 -10.28
CA ARG A 40 19.72 55.03 -11.30
C ARG A 40 18.38 54.30 -11.21
N ILE A 41 17.28 55.04 -11.08
CA ILE A 41 15.90 54.52 -11.24
C ILE A 41 15.43 54.93 -12.64
N GLU A 42 15.22 53.95 -13.52
CA GLU A 42 14.68 54.17 -14.88
C GLU A 42 13.26 53.62 -14.96
N LEU A 43 12.26 54.52 -14.99
CA LEU A 43 10.90 54.16 -15.33
C LEU A 43 10.78 54.16 -16.86
N VAL A 44 10.96 52.99 -17.48
CA VAL A 44 10.84 52.82 -18.93
C VAL A 44 9.45 52.24 -19.23
N SER A 45 8.60 53.00 -19.93
CA SER A 45 7.24 52.58 -20.29
C SER A 45 7.15 52.28 -21.79
N TYR A 46 7.40 51.03 -22.17
CA TYR A 46 6.95 50.47 -23.45
C TYR A 46 5.82 49.48 -23.13
N GLY A 47 4.59 49.71 -23.62
CA GLY A 47 3.39 48.95 -23.21
C GLY A 47 2.73 49.45 -21.92
N THR A 48 1.51 48.97 -21.61
CA THR A 48 0.72 49.44 -20.46
C THR A 48 1.03 48.66 -19.17
N GLY A 49 1.25 49.38 -18.06
CA GLY A 49 1.30 48.78 -16.71
C GLY A 49 2.61 48.10 -16.32
N ASN A 50 3.74 48.52 -16.88
CA ASN A 50 5.06 47.99 -16.56
C ASN A 50 5.78 48.77 -15.44
N VAL A 51 6.53 48.09 -14.57
CA VAL A 51 7.36 48.69 -13.51
C VAL A 51 8.76 48.08 -13.55
N PHE A 52 9.78 48.88 -13.85
CA PHE A 52 11.18 48.43 -13.90
C PHE A 52 12.06 49.22 -12.93
N ILE A 53 12.81 48.51 -12.08
CA ILE A 53 13.69 49.09 -11.07
C ILE A 53 14.98 48.26 -11.00
N GLY A 54 16.13 48.87 -11.30
CA GLY A 54 17.43 48.20 -11.35
C GLY A 54 18.13 48.40 -12.70
N SER A 55 19.47 48.29 -12.73
CA SER A 55 20.21 48.47 -13.98
C SER A 55 19.88 47.36 -14.97
N GLY A 56 19.56 47.72 -16.22
CA GLY A 56 19.22 46.75 -17.27
C GLY A 56 17.88 46.02 -17.09
N ALA A 57 17.05 46.40 -16.11
CA ALA A 57 15.74 45.78 -15.92
C ALA A 57 14.81 46.08 -17.11
N GLY A 58 14.30 45.03 -17.77
CA GLY A 58 13.36 45.15 -18.90
C GLY A 58 13.89 45.86 -20.15
N ILE A 59 15.21 45.99 -20.31
CA ILE A 59 15.82 46.83 -21.37
C ILE A 59 15.48 46.38 -22.80
N ALA A 60 15.26 45.08 -23.03
CA ALA A 60 14.94 44.53 -24.34
C ALA A 60 13.44 44.61 -24.72
N LEU A 61 12.56 45.13 -23.85
CA LEU A 61 11.11 45.03 -24.03
C LEU A 61 10.60 45.92 -25.17
N SER A 62 10.01 45.30 -26.18
CA SER A 62 9.41 45.97 -27.34
C SER A 62 7.88 45.99 -27.32
N THR A 63 7.21 44.92 -26.86
CA THR A 63 5.74 44.76 -27.03
C THR A 63 4.98 44.06 -25.89
N GLY A 64 5.59 43.82 -24.72
CA GLY A 64 4.94 43.20 -23.55
C GLY A 64 4.34 44.21 -22.55
N ALA A 65 3.31 43.80 -21.81
CA ALA A 65 2.57 44.63 -20.85
C ALA A 65 2.44 43.94 -19.47
N GLN A 66 2.11 44.72 -18.43
CA GLN A 66 1.84 44.23 -17.07
C GLN A 66 3.01 43.49 -16.39
N ASN A 67 4.24 43.89 -16.68
CA ASN A 67 5.45 43.32 -16.12
C ASN A 67 5.96 44.12 -14.90
N ALA A 68 6.45 43.45 -13.87
CA ALA A 68 7.07 44.08 -12.69
C ALA A 68 8.47 43.50 -12.47
N PHE A 69 9.53 44.24 -12.84
CA PHE A 69 10.92 43.82 -12.70
C PHE A 69 11.67 44.68 -11.67
N LEU A 70 12.21 44.04 -10.63
CA LEU A 70 12.94 44.67 -9.53
C LEU A 70 14.25 43.93 -9.28
N GLY A 71 15.38 44.49 -9.71
CA GLY A 71 16.71 43.93 -9.54
C GLY A 71 17.64 44.23 -10.74
N ASP A 72 18.95 44.19 -10.50
CA ASP A 72 19.95 44.32 -11.56
C ASP A 72 19.82 43.16 -12.56
N GLY A 73 19.58 43.48 -13.84
CA GLY A 73 19.37 42.53 -14.92
C GLY A 73 18.06 41.72 -14.86
N ALA A 74 17.08 42.11 -14.03
CA ALA A 74 15.79 41.43 -13.98
C ALA A 74 15.02 41.58 -15.30
N GLY A 75 14.63 40.47 -15.93
CA GLY A 75 13.94 40.48 -17.23
C GLY A 75 14.74 41.10 -18.39
N TYR A 76 16.07 41.08 -18.34
CA TYR A 76 16.96 41.80 -19.28
C TYR A 76 16.66 41.54 -20.77
N LEU A 77 16.43 40.28 -21.17
CA LEU A 77 16.15 39.89 -22.57
C LEU A 77 14.65 39.77 -22.90
N ASN A 78 13.74 40.18 -22.01
CA ASN A 78 12.30 40.09 -22.26
C ASN A 78 11.89 41.07 -23.35
N SER A 79 11.58 40.56 -24.54
CA SER A 79 11.22 41.34 -25.73
C SER A 79 9.71 41.53 -25.90
N SER A 80 8.90 40.51 -25.62
CA SER A 80 7.44 40.57 -25.85
C SER A 80 6.59 39.84 -24.81
N GLY A 81 7.19 39.24 -23.78
CA GLY A 81 6.46 38.55 -22.72
C GLY A 81 5.69 39.53 -21.82
N GLY A 82 4.46 39.18 -21.47
CA GLY A 82 3.59 39.98 -20.60
C GLY A 82 3.29 39.31 -19.26
N ALA A 83 2.73 40.09 -18.32
CA ALA A 83 2.27 39.61 -17.02
C ALA A 83 3.35 38.87 -16.19
N ASN A 84 4.62 39.26 -16.32
CA ASN A 84 5.73 38.64 -15.57
C ASN A 84 6.11 39.49 -14.35
N THR A 85 6.35 38.85 -13.20
CA THR A 85 6.92 39.49 -12.00
C THR A 85 8.28 38.90 -11.70
N TYR A 86 9.35 39.69 -11.83
CA TYR A 86 10.73 39.27 -11.56
C TYR A 86 11.37 40.15 -10.49
N VAL A 87 11.71 39.55 -9.34
CA VAL A 87 12.31 40.25 -8.21
C VAL A 87 13.60 39.55 -7.78
N GLY A 88 14.74 40.20 -8.01
CA GLY A 88 16.06 39.68 -7.65
C GLY A 88 17.11 39.95 -8.71
N TYR A 89 18.39 39.79 -8.34
CA TYR A 89 19.52 39.87 -9.26
C TYR A 89 19.37 38.83 -10.38
N GLN A 90 19.23 39.30 -11.63
CA GLN A 90 19.07 38.49 -12.84
C GLN A 90 17.89 37.50 -12.79
N ALA A 91 16.83 37.82 -12.06
CA ALA A 91 15.59 37.05 -12.10
C ALA A 91 14.95 37.13 -13.50
N GLY A 92 14.59 35.99 -14.10
CA GLY A 92 13.99 35.92 -15.44
C GLY A 92 14.84 36.52 -16.57
N ARG A 93 16.16 36.62 -16.39
CA ARG A 93 17.08 37.39 -17.27
C ARG A 93 16.92 37.06 -18.76
N ASN A 94 16.82 35.77 -19.11
CA ASN A 94 16.83 35.30 -20.50
C ASN A 94 15.43 34.96 -21.05
N ASN A 95 14.34 35.25 -20.33
CA ASN A 95 13.01 35.09 -20.92
C ASN A 95 12.84 36.09 -22.06
N ARG A 96 12.51 35.66 -23.27
CA ARG A 96 12.30 36.54 -24.44
C ARG A 96 10.81 36.84 -24.70
N THR A 97 9.98 35.82 -24.74
CA THR A 97 8.56 35.94 -25.15
C THR A 97 7.58 35.33 -24.15
N GLY A 98 8.08 34.58 -23.16
CA GLY A 98 7.25 33.87 -22.20
C GLY A 98 6.49 34.80 -21.26
N SER A 99 5.28 34.40 -20.90
CA SER A 99 4.34 35.25 -20.14
C SER A 99 3.85 34.57 -18.85
N GLU A 100 3.27 35.36 -17.95
CA GLU A 100 2.65 34.87 -16.71
C GLU A 100 3.62 34.17 -15.73
N ASN A 101 4.88 34.59 -15.69
CA ASN A 101 5.87 34.01 -14.78
C ASN A 101 6.08 34.86 -13.52
N ASN A 102 6.33 34.19 -12.39
CA ASN A 102 6.62 34.83 -11.11
C ASN A 102 7.97 34.32 -10.59
N ALA A 103 9.03 35.12 -10.64
CA ALA A 103 10.36 34.76 -10.15
C ALA A 103 10.81 35.68 -9.01
N PHE A 104 11.07 35.12 -7.83
CA PHE A 104 11.52 35.84 -6.64
C PHE A 104 12.82 35.21 -6.13
N GLY A 105 13.96 35.85 -6.34
CA GLY A 105 15.26 35.38 -5.87
C GLY A 105 16.38 35.64 -6.85
N ARG A 106 17.62 35.53 -6.36
CA ARG A 106 18.82 35.64 -7.19
C ARG A 106 18.85 34.50 -8.23
N PHE A 107 18.92 34.86 -9.50
CA PHE A 107 18.90 33.92 -10.64
C PHE A 107 17.65 33.03 -10.74
N ALA A 108 16.56 33.34 -10.04
CA ALA A 108 15.32 32.60 -10.20
C ALA A 108 14.86 32.68 -11.66
N MET A 109 14.69 31.54 -12.32
CA MET A 109 14.38 31.43 -13.75
C MET A 109 15.34 32.21 -14.68
N SER A 110 16.63 32.39 -14.36
CA SER A 110 17.51 33.25 -15.17
C SER A 110 17.70 32.78 -16.63
N ASN A 111 17.51 31.50 -16.92
CA ASN A 111 17.79 30.87 -18.21
C ASN A 111 16.52 30.21 -18.80
N ASN A 112 15.42 30.95 -18.84
CA ASN A 112 14.10 30.41 -19.18
C ASN A 112 13.62 30.85 -20.58
N GLU A 113 14.44 30.61 -21.60
CA GLU A 113 14.13 30.99 -22.99
C GLU A 113 12.75 30.45 -23.39
N PHE A 114 11.78 31.35 -23.61
CA PHE A 114 10.41 31.06 -24.04
C PHE A 114 9.46 30.41 -23.01
N GLN A 115 9.76 30.41 -21.71
CA GLN A 115 8.91 29.71 -20.73
C GLN A 115 7.76 30.58 -20.20
N SER A 116 6.59 29.96 -20.04
CA SER A 116 5.37 30.64 -19.57
C SER A 116 4.75 29.94 -18.35
N LYS A 117 4.04 30.70 -17.50
CA LYS A 117 3.21 30.19 -16.40
C LYS A 117 3.95 29.43 -15.30
N ASN A 118 5.18 29.86 -14.98
CA ASN A 118 5.95 29.26 -13.89
C ASN A 118 6.02 30.17 -12.66
N ILE A 119 6.19 29.56 -11.49
CA ILE A 119 6.45 30.24 -10.22
C ILE A 119 7.77 29.72 -9.66
N ALA A 120 8.75 30.59 -9.46
CA ALA A 120 10.05 30.28 -8.88
C ALA A 120 10.34 31.22 -7.70
N ILE A 121 10.45 30.68 -6.50
CA ILE A 121 10.72 31.45 -5.28
C ILE A 121 11.93 30.84 -4.59
N GLY A 122 13.06 31.54 -4.60
CA GLY A 122 14.32 31.09 -4.03
C GLY A 122 15.49 31.37 -4.96
N SER A 123 16.70 31.37 -4.40
CA SER A 123 17.92 31.52 -5.21
C SER A 123 18.04 30.33 -6.15
N ARG A 124 18.21 30.58 -7.46
CA ARG A 124 18.38 29.55 -8.51
C ARG A 124 17.19 28.57 -8.67
N ALA A 125 16.01 28.90 -8.14
CA ALA A 125 14.80 28.11 -8.41
C ALA A 125 14.48 28.13 -9.92
N LEU A 126 14.25 26.95 -10.51
CA LEU A 126 14.09 26.75 -11.97
C LEU A 126 15.21 27.39 -12.81
N LEU A 127 16.44 27.48 -12.28
CA LEU A 127 17.59 27.96 -13.06
C LEU A 127 18.11 26.86 -13.97
N GLN A 128 17.70 26.86 -15.23
CA GLN A 128 18.27 25.97 -16.22
C GLN A 128 19.77 26.24 -16.39
N LEU A 129 20.60 25.22 -16.15
CA LEU A 129 21.98 25.26 -16.56
C LEU A 129 22.05 24.81 -18.01
N GLN A 130 22.54 25.70 -18.87
CA GLN A 130 22.67 25.42 -20.29
C GLN A 130 23.78 24.39 -20.48
N ASP A 131 23.41 23.13 -20.71
CA ASP A 131 24.35 22.06 -21.05
C ASP A 131 24.84 22.23 -22.49
N GLY A 132 25.63 23.26 -22.81
CA GLY A 132 26.40 23.32 -24.07
C GLY A 132 25.64 23.21 -25.42
N TYR A 133 24.33 22.98 -25.44
CA TYR A 133 23.50 22.93 -26.62
C TYR A 133 23.07 24.35 -26.92
N GLY A 134 23.85 24.99 -27.80
CA GLY A 134 23.43 26.21 -28.46
C GLY A 134 22.10 25.94 -29.15
N TYR A 135 21.04 26.58 -28.66
CA TYR A 135 19.77 26.61 -29.37
C TYR A 135 19.98 27.39 -30.66
N ASP A 136 19.66 26.75 -31.78
CA ASP A 136 19.70 27.33 -33.11
C ASP A 136 18.58 28.39 -33.21
N PRO A 137 18.90 29.67 -33.45
CA PRO A 137 17.91 30.75 -33.54
C PRO A 137 16.91 30.60 -34.71
N VAL A 138 17.02 29.53 -35.53
CA VAL A 138 16.15 29.27 -36.70
C VAL A 138 14.88 28.47 -36.36
N ALA A 139 14.80 27.77 -35.22
CA ALA A 139 13.56 27.12 -34.78
C ALA A 139 12.67 28.14 -34.05
N GLY A 140 11.83 28.85 -34.81
CA GLY A 140 10.98 29.94 -34.32
C GLY A 140 10.22 29.60 -33.03
N ASN A 141 10.48 30.38 -31.98
CA ASN A 141 9.59 30.74 -30.87
C ASN A 141 8.54 29.67 -30.48
N VAL A 142 8.99 28.46 -30.17
CA VAL A 142 8.15 27.46 -29.49
C VAL A 142 8.35 27.65 -27.99
N ASP A 143 7.26 27.78 -27.21
CA ASP A 143 7.32 27.61 -25.75
C ASP A 143 8.03 26.26 -25.50
N LEU A 144 9.30 26.29 -25.13
CA LEU A 144 10.03 25.08 -24.72
C LEU A 144 9.35 24.61 -23.43
N GLY A 145 8.77 23.40 -23.47
CA GLY A 145 7.63 22.89 -22.66
C GLY A 145 7.75 22.87 -21.14
N THR A 146 8.70 23.57 -20.52
CA THR A 146 8.72 23.82 -19.09
C THR A 146 7.71 24.90 -18.68
N THR A 147 6.42 24.58 -18.80
CA THR A 147 5.31 25.44 -18.37
C THR A 147 4.61 24.86 -17.14
N TYR A 148 3.90 25.72 -16.39
CA TYR A 148 3.12 25.30 -15.22
C TYR A 148 3.94 24.68 -14.07
N ASN A 149 5.23 25.01 -13.95
CA ASN A 149 6.05 24.55 -12.84
C ASN A 149 5.99 25.50 -11.64
N LEU A 150 5.94 24.94 -10.44
CA LEU A 150 6.08 25.63 -9.17
C LEU A 150 7.37 25.15 -8.50
N ALA A 151 8.28 26.07 -8.19
CA ALA A 151 9.50 25.78 -7.45
C ALA A 151 9.67 26.78 -6.31
N ILE A 152 9.66 26.30 -5.07
CA ILE A 152 9.87 27.11 -3.87
C ILE A 152 11.02 26.50 -3.08
N GLY A 153 12.13 27.21 -2.98
CA GLY A 153 13.34 26.75 -2.31
C GLY A 153 14.59 27.17 -3.09
N THR A 154 15.73 27.18 -2.42
CA THR A 154 17.00 27.38 -3.12
C THR A 154 17.28 26.16 -4.01
N SER A 155 17.58 26.41 -5.28
CA SER A 155 17.86 25.41 -6.31
C SER A 155 16.77 24.36 -6.54
N ALA A 156 15.53 24.63 -6.11
CA ALA A 156 14.39 23.76 -6.43
C ALA A 156 14.17 23.71 -7.95
N GLY A 157 14.12 22.50 -8.52
CA GLY A 157 13.96 22.28 -9.96
C GLY A 157 15.06 22.90 -10.83
N GLN A 158 16.28 23.07 -10.32
CA GLN A 158 17.35 23.77 -11.04
C GLN A 158 17.60 23.16 -12.42
N PHE A 159 17.69 21.83 -12.54
CA PHE A 159 18.01 21.19 -13.81
C PHE A 159 16.81 20.94 -14.73
N THR A 160 15.62 21.44 -14.38
CA THR A 160 14.38 21.16 -15.12
C THR A 160 14.38 21.85 -16.47
N ASN A 161 14.54 21.04 -17.52
CA ASN A 161 14.68 21.44 -18.92
C ASN A 161 13.78 20.60 -19.84
N ASP A 162 13.45 21.14 -21.00
CA ASP A 162 12.68 20.42 -22.02
C ASP A 162 13.29 20.66 -23.41
N PRO A 163 14.44 20.04 -23.72
CA PRO A 163 15.10 20.23 -25.00
C PRO A 163 14.29 19.70 -26.19
N ALA A 164 13.26 18.87 -25.96
CA ALA A 164 12.47 18.20 -27.01
C ALA A 164 11.03 18.74 -27.15
N GLY A 165 10.60 19.69 -26.31
CA GLY A 165 9.23 20.25 -26.35
C GLY A 165 8.14 19.26 -25.91
N SER A 166 8.50 18.19 -25.19
CA SER A 166 7.59 17.10 -24.82
C SER A 166 7.68 16.67 -23.34
N GLY A 167 8.41 17.40 -22.49
CA GLY A 167 8.67 17.04 -21.10
C GLY A 167 8.75 18.24 -20.15
N SER A 168 8.85 17.99 -18.86
CA SER A 168 9.05 19.02 -17.82
C SER A 168 7.98 20.08 -17.58
N GLU A 169 6.73 19.77 -17.88
CA GLU A 169 5.59 20.60 -17.45
C GLU A 169 4.98 20.14 -16.12
N ARG A 170 4.28 21.06 -15.44
CA ARG A 170 3.37 20.77 -14.32
C ARG A 170 4.02 20.11 -13.11
N ASN A 171 5.28 20.40 -12.85
CA ASN A 171 5.95 19.95 -11.64
C ASN A 171 5.70 20.90 -10.46
N THR A 172 5.61 20.36 -9.26
CA THR A 172 5.59 21.12 -8.01
C THR A 172 6.76 20.68 -7.14
N PHE A 173 7.70 21.58 -6.91
CA PHE A 173 8.89 21.39 -6.09
C PHE A 173 8.88 22.39 -4.94
N VAL A 174 8.74 21.91 -3.71
CA VAL A 174 8.70 22.75 -2.51
C VAL A 174 9.71 22.22 -1.51
N GLY A 175 10.79 22.96 -1.30
CA GLY A 175 11.92 22.63 -0.45
C GLY A 175 13.25 22.98 -1.10
N ASN A 176 14.29 23.21 -0.30
CA ASN A 176 15.65 23.38 -0.81
C ASN A 176 16.08 22.10 -1.53
N ASN A 177 16.61 22.23 -2.74
CA ASN A 177 16.99 21.13 -3.64
C ASN A 177 15.86 20.13 -3.97
N SER A 178 14.59 20.48 -3.73
CA SER A 178 13.47 19.64 -4.17
C SER A 178 13.45 19.55 -5.70
N GLY A 179 13.40 18.33 -6.25
CA GLY A 179 13.48 18.07 -7.68
C GLY A 179 14.74 18.60 -8.35
N LEU A 180 15.86 18.73 -7.61
CA LEU A 180 17.09 19.37 -8.09
C LEU A 180 17.49 18.86 -9.48
N LEU A 181 17.69 17.54 -9.62
CA LEU A 181 18.17 16.89 -10.85
C LEU A 181 17.06 16.55 -11.86
N ASN A 182 15.81 16.95 -11.62
CA ASN A 182 14.74 16.71 -12.59
C ASN A 182 15.09 17.43 -13.88
N THR A 183 15.32 16.67 -14.96
CA THR A 183 15.64 17.17 -16.30
C THR A 183 14.36 17.25 -17.10
N THR A 184 13.88 16.15 -17.68
CA THR A 184 12.68 16.08 -18.56
C THR A 184 11.41 15.57 -17.87
N GLY A 185 11.49 15.17 -16.60
CA GLY A 185 10.36 14.60 -15.85
C GLY A 185 9.20 15.60 -15.68
N PHE A 186 7.96 15.16 -15.90
CA PHE A 186 6.76 16.00 -15.83
C PHE A 186 5.73 15.48 -14.81
N ARG A 187 4.88 16.40 -14.34
CA ARG A 187 3.77 16.13 -13.41
C ARG A 187 4.21 15.48 -12.09
N ASN A 188 5.40 15.83 -11.62
CA ASN A 188 5.92 15.40 -10.34
C ASN A 188 5.54 16.36 -9.21
N ALA A 189 5.40 15.84 -8.00
CA ALA A 189 5.00 16.59 -6.82
C ALA A 189 5.94 16.27 -5.63
N PHE A 190 6.94 17.12 -5.41
CA PHE A 190 7.99 16.92 -4.42
C PHE A 190 7.94 17.98 -3.32
N PHE A 191 7.76 17.55 -2.08
CA PHE A 191 7.61 18.39 -0.90
C PHE A 191 8.59 17.96 0.20
N GLY A 192 9.59 18.78 0.48
CA GLY A 192 10.61 18.54 1.50
C GLY A 192 12.01 18.98 1.06
N PHE A 193 12.91 19.12 2.03
CA PHE A 193 14.35 19.27 1.75
C PHE A 193 14.83 18.05 0.98
N GLN A 194 15.41 18.25 -0.21
CA GLN A 194 15.88 17.18 -1.11
C GLN A 194 14.82 16.14 -1.48
N ALA A 195 13.54 16.51 -1.51
CA ALA A 195 12.50 15.60 -1.98
C ALA A 195 12.63 15.39 -3.51
N GLY A 196 12.64 14.13 -3.95
CA GLY A 196 12.72 13.77 -5.38
C GLY A 196 13.99 14.28 -6.07
N ASP A 197 15.08 14.52 -5.33
CA ASP A 197 16.24 15.25 -5.84
C ASP A 197 17.05 14.45 -6.88
N LEU A 198 16.89 13.12 -6.90
CA LEU A 198 17.47 12.19 -7.88
C LEU A 198 16.56 11.90 -9.08
N ASN A 199 15.28 12.29 -9.04
CA ASN A 199 14.42 12.11 -10.20
C ASN A 199 14.99 12.93 -11.36
N THR A 200 15.32 12.28 -12.48
CA THR A 200 15.80 12.97 -13.69
C THR A 200 14.72 13.01 -14.76
N THR A 201 14.20 11.85 -15.17
CA THR A 201 13.22 11.72 -16.28
C THR A 201 11.87 11.10 -15.87
N GLY A 202 11.73 10.68 -14.62
CA GLY A 202 10.50 10.05 -14.10
C GLY A 202 9.32 11.02 -14.04
N ASN A 203 8.11 10.49 -14.17
CA ASN A 203 6.88 11.27 -14.32
C ASN A 203 5.83 10.83 -13.30
N TRP A 204 4.91 11.72 -12.95
CA TRP A 204 3.79 11.41 -12.05
C TRP A 204 4.21 10.92 -10.66
N ASN A 205 5.44 11.23 -10.25
CA ASN A 205 5.96 10.81 -8.97
C ASN A 205 5.58 11.80 -7.87
N THR A 206 5.29 11.28 -6.68
CA THR A 206 5.00 12.09 -5.49
C THR A 206 5.98 11.74 -4.38
N CYS A 207 6.76 12.71 -3.93
CA CYS A 207 7.71 12.55 -2.82
C CYS A 207 7.38 13.57 -1.73
N ILE A 208 7.05 13.11 -0.54
CA ILE A 208 6.70 13.98 0.60
C ILE A 208 7.54 13.59 1.81
N GLY A 209 8.46 14.46 2.20
CA GLY A 209 9.36 14.28 3.33
C GLY A 209 10.78 14.78 3.04
N HIS A 210 11.56 14.96 4.11
CA HIS A 210 13.00 15.20 3.98
C HIS A 210 13.66 13.99 3.32
N GLU A 211 14.34 14.20 2.19
CA GLU A 211 14.99 13.14 1.38
C GLU A 211 14.03 11.99 1.01
N ALA A 212 12.74 12.26 0.90
CA ALA A 212 11.82 11.32 0.28
C ALA A 212 12.14 11.28 -1.22
N ASP A 213 12.36 10.10 -1.81
CA ASP A 213 12.88 10.03 -3.18
C ASP A 213 12.38 8.81 -3.96
N VAL A 214 12.57 8.88 -5.28
CA VAL A 214 12.52 7.76 -6.20
C VAL A 214 13.93 7.22 -6.40
N SER A 215 14.15 5.94 -6.21
CA SER A 215 15.50 5.36 -6.29
C SER A 215 16.05 5.22 -7.71
N LEU A 216 15.23 5.50 -8.72
CA LEU A 216 15.53 5.27 -10.12
C LEU A 216 15.11 6.47 -10.97
N ASN A 217 15.98 6.80 -11.93
CA ASN A 217 15.95 7.97 -12.81
C ASN A 217 14.73 8.10 -13.75
N ASN A 218 13.78 7.17 -13.70
CA ASN A 218 12.69 7.02 -14.68
C ASN A 218 11.43 6.34 -14.12
N LEU A 219 11.20 6.33 -12.80
CA LEU A 219 9.97 5.76 -12.27
C LEU A 219 8.75 6.56 -12.74
N ASN A 220 7.64 5.86 -12.92
CA ASN A 220 6.35 6.47 -13.21
C ASN A 220 5.31 6.05 -12.16
N ASP A 221 4.44 6.99 -11.77
CA ASP A 221 3.38 6.77 -10.78
C ASP A 221 3.93 6.17 -9.46
N ALA A 222 5.11 6.65 -9.03
CA ALA A 222 5.74 6.21 -7.80
C ALA A 222 5.51 7.21 -6.66
N GLY A 223 5.21 6.70 -5.47
CA GLY A 223 4.92 7.51 -4.29
C GLY A 223 5.87 7.19 -3.13
N ALA A 224 6.54 8.19 -2.57
CA ALA A 224 7.36 8.07 -1.37
C ALA A 224 6.87 9.06 -0.31
N PHE A 225 6.32 8.54 0.79
CA PHE A 225 5.72 9.34 1.86
C PHE A 225 6.44 9.08 3.18
N GLY A 226 7.06 10.11 3.76
CA GLY A 226 7.84 10.05 5.00
C GLY A 226 9.30 10.47 4.81
N SER A 227 9.94 10.90 5.90
CA SER A 227 11.36 11.27 5.90
C SER A 227 12.22 10.06 5.53
N GLY A 228 13.06 10.19 4.49
CA GLY A 228 13.93 9.11 4.00
C GLY A 228 13.19 7.95 3.34
N ALA A 229 11.90 8.11 3.01
CA ALA A 229 11.15 7.11 2.26
C ALA A 229 11.69 7.04 0.83
N ILE A 230 12.06 5.85 0.37
CA ILE A 230 12.58 5.64 -0.99
C ILE A 230 11.77 4.56 -1.69
N VAL A 231 11.21 4.88 -2.86
CA VAL A 231 10.45 3.96 -3.70
C VAL A 231 11.28 3.50 -4.91
N ASN A 232 11.21 2.20 -5.24
CA ASN A 232 12.15 1.54 -6.15
C ASN A 232 11.53 0.88 -7.39
N ALA A 233 10.25 1.13 -7.66
CA ALA A 233 9.58 0.65 -8.86
C ALA A 233 8.45 1.60 -9.24
N SER A 234 8.05 1.55 -10.51
CA SER A 234 6.87 2.27 -11.01
C SER A 234 5.59 1.68 -10.42
N TYR A 235 4.52 2.46 -10.36
CA TYR A 235 3.21 2.03 -9.86
C TYR A 235 3.23 1.52 -8.41
N LYS A 236 4.18 2.02 -7.61
CA LYS A 236 4.38 1.62 -6.22
C LYS A 236 4.29 2.82 -5.31
N ILE A 237 3.59 2.65 -4.19
CA ILE A 237 3.58 3.62 -3.10
C ILE A 237 4.27 3.00 -1.89
N ARG A 238 5.18 3.78 -1.30
CA ARG A 238 5.83 3.48 -0.03
C ARG A 238 5.46 4.52 1.01
N ILE A 239 5.09 4.04 2.19
CA ILE A 239 4.83 4.87 3.37
C ILE A 239 5.87 4.50 4.43
N GLY A 240 6.75 5.44 4.75
CA GLY A 240 7.82 5.28 5.73
C GLY A 240 9.15 4.79 5.17
N ASP A 241 10.20 4.95 5.97
CA ASP A 241 11.50 4.32 5.76
C ASP A 241 11.57 2.94 6.45
N VAL A 242 12.75 2.37 6.60
CA VAL A 242 12.97 1.07 7.28
C VAL A 242 12.79 1.14 8.80
N ASN A 243 12.74 2.34 9.37
CA ASN A 243 12.63 2.55 10.81
C ASN A 243 11.18 2.61 11.29
N ILE A 244 10.21 2.77 10.38
CA ILE A 244 8.79 2.75 10.72
C ILE A 244 8.37 1.36 11.22
N THR A 245 7.77 1.33 12.41
CA THR A 245 7.30 0.10 13.06
C THR A 245 5.81 -0.14 12.91
N THR A 246 5.03 0.95 12.80
CA THR A 246 3.57 0.91 12.83
C THR A 246 3.03 1.96 11.88
N VAL A 247 2.04 1.58 11.08
CA VAL A 247 1.21 2.49 10.28
C VAL A 247 -0.23 2.35 10.80
N GLU A 248 -0.74 3.39 11.46
CA GLU A 248 -2.06 3.37 12.09
C GLU A 248 -3.14 3.98 11.21
N GLY A 249 -4.34 3.38 11.23
CA GLY A 249 -5.51 3.85 10.49
C GLY A 249 -6.68 2.86 10.60
N ASN A 250 -7.89 3.31 10.26
CA ASN A 250 -9.03 2.40 10.09
C ASN A 250 -8.81 1.56 8.82
N GLY A 251 -9.29 0.31 8.82
CA GLY A 251 -8.95 -0.72 7.82
C GLY A 251 -8.92 -0.27 6.35
N TRP A 252 -7.98 -0.83 5.59
CA TRP A 252 -7.81 -0.55 4.17
C TRP A 252 -8.82 -1.35 3.35
N SER A 253 -9.59 -0.68 2.49
CA SER A 253 -10.56 -1.33 1.61
C SER A 253 -10.04 -1.38 0.18
N LEU A 254 -10.26 -2.52 -0.48
CA LEU A 254 -10.06 -2.69 -1.91
C LEU A 254 -11.44 -2.70 -2.59
N PRO A 255 -11.66 -1.94 -3.68
CA PRO A 255 -12.90 -2.05 -4.45
C PRO A 255 -13.16 -3.50 -4.89
N SER A 256 -14.29 -4.08 -4.47
CA SER A 256 -14.61 -5.52 -4.68
C SER A 256 -16.07 -5.75 -5.09
N ASP A 257 -16.74 -4.70 -5.59
CA ASP A 257 -18.14 -4.75 -6.04
C ASP A 257 -18.32 -5.71 -7.23
N GLY A 258 -19.35 -6.55 -7.18
CA GLY A 258 -19.65 -7.53 -8.23
C GLY A 258 -19.87 -6.90 -9.61
N ARG A 259 -20.33 -5.64 -9.67
CA ARG A 259 -20.51 -4.90 -10.93
C ARG A 259 -19.22 -4.69 -11.71
N PHE A 260 -18.08 -4.72 -11.04
CA PHE A 260 -16.76 -4.51 -11.65
C PHE A 260 -15.96 -5.81 -11.77
N LYS A 261 -16.60 -6.97 -11.58
CA LYS A 261 -15.99 -8.30 -11.73
C LYS A 261 -16.53 -8.98 -12.99
N ARG A 262 -15.63 -9.61 -13.74
CA ARG A 262 -15.92 -10.40 -14.94
C ARG A 262 -15.18 -11.73 -14.87
N ASN A 263 -15.69 -12.77 -15.53
CA ASN A 263 -15.09 -14.11 -15.54
C ASN A 263 -14.87 -14.69 -14.13
N VAL A 264 -15.87 -14.54 -13.25
CA VAL A 264 -15.80 -15.07 -11.87
C VAL A 264 -15.87 -16.59 -11.91
N LYS A 265 -14.89 -17.25 -11.27
CA LYS A 265 -14.76 -18.71 -11.19
C LYS A 265 -14.34 -19.13 -9.78
N GLU A 266 -14.60 -20.38 -9.41
CA GLU A 266 -14.30 -20.97 -8.10
C GLU A 266 -13.00 -21.80 -8.10
N GLU A 267 -12.04 -21.47 -8.98
CA GLU A 267 -10.77 -22.19 -9.19
C GLU A 267 -9.66 -21.70 -8.23
N VAL A 268 -9.95 -21.62 -6.93
CA VAL A 268 -8.95 -21.22 -5.91
C VAL A 268 -8.40 -22.46 -5.21
N PRO A 269 -7.07 -22.68 -5.19
CA PRO A 269 -6.47 -23.74 -4.38
C PRO A 269 -6.60 -23.42 -2.88
N GLY A 270 -7.16 -24.35 -2.10
CA GLY A 270 -7.30 -24.24 -0.66
C GLY A 270 -6.16 -24.94 0.10
N LEU A 271 -6.47 -26.12 0.60
CA LEU A 271 -5.65 -26.90 1.53
C LEU A 271 -4.28 -27.24 0.93
N ASP A 272 -4.22 -27.63 -0.35
CA ASP A 272 -2.97 -27.96 -1.03
C ASP A 272 -1.99 -26.78 -1.07
N PHE A 273 -2.49 -25.56 -1.28
CA PHE A 273 -1.66 -24.35 -1.27
C PHE A 273 -1.19 -24.02 0.14
N ILE A 274 -2.10 -24.01 1.12
CA ILE A 274 -1.76 -23.71 2.52
C ILE A 274 -0.73 -24.71 3.07
N MET A 275 -0.87 -26.00 2.75
CA MET A 275 0.06 -27.05 3.18
C MET A 275 1.44 -26.97 2.51
N ALA A 276 1.55 -26.28 1.36
CA ALA A 276 2.82 -26.05 0.69
C ALA A 276 3.60 -24.85 1.27
N LEU A 277 2.96 -24.00 2.10
CA LEU A 277 3.59 -22.83 2.69
C LEU A 277 4.43 -23.21 3.92
N ARG A 278 5.59 -22.55 4.07
CA ARG A 278 6.49 -22.74 5.21
C ARG A 278 6.52 -21.50 6.11
N PRO A 279 5.83 -21.50 7.25
CA PRO A 279 5.96 -20.42 8.23
C PRO A 279 7.38 -20.36 8.79
N VAL A 280 7.92 -19.16 8.91
CA VAL A 280 9.27 -18.92 9.46
C VAL A 280 9.28 -17.75 10.44
N THR A 281 10.29 -17.73 11.31
CA THR A 281 10.68 -16.53 12.05
C THR A 281 12.00 -16.00 11.51
N TYR A 282 12.16 -14.68 11.47
CA TYR A 282 13.34 -14.04 10.90
C TYR A 282 13.61 -12.67 11.53
N GLN A 283 14.82 -12.18 11.34
CA GLN A 283 15.23 -10.80 11.62
C GLN A 283 15.44 -10.08 10.29
N PHE A 284 14.84 -8.91 10.13
CA PHE A 284 14.91 -8.16 8.88
C PHE A 284 16.14 -7.27 8.85
N ASP A 285 17.06 -7.49 7.90
CA ASP A 285 18.25 -6.65 7.73
C ASP A 285 17.89 -5.31 7.05
N ALA A 286 17.67 -4.29 7.87
CA ALA A 286 17.24 -2.97 7.44
C ALA A 286 18.35 -2.22 6.69
N LEU A 287 19.62 -2.48 7.02
CA LEU A 287 20.76 -1.83 6.37
C LEU A 287 21.01 -2.44 4.99
N ALA A 288 20.97 -3.77 4.87
CA ALA A 288 21.07 -4.43 3.57
C ALA A 288 19.91 -4.02 2.66
N PHE A 289 18.69 -3.94 3.18
CA PHE A 289 17.53 -3.49 2.42
C PHE A 289 17.67 -2.03 1.96
N LYS A 290 18.09 -1.12 2.85
CA LYS A 290 18.37 0.27 2.50
C LYS A 290 19.43 0.38 1.40
N ALA A 291 20.53 -0.36 1.52
CA ALA A 291 21.60 -0.38 0.51
C ALA A 291 21.11 -0.92 -0.85
N HIS A 292 20.24 -1.93 -0.84
CA HIS A 292 19.61 -2.47 -2.04
C HIS A 292 18.80 -1.41 -2.79
N MET A 293 18.01 -0.63 -2.05
CA MET A 293 17.10 0.36 -2.63
C MET A 293 17.78 1.68 -2.98
N GLN A 294 18.86 2.07 -2.31
CA GLN A 294 19.49 3.36 -2.58
C GLN A 294 20.34 3.30 -3.86
N PRO A 295 20.28 4.34 -4.72
CA PRO A 295 21.24 4.53 -5.77
C PRO A 295 22.58 5.02 -5.20
N ASP A 296 23.67 4.79 -5.93
CA ASP A 296 25.03 5.08 -5.47
C ASP A 296 25.19 6.58 -5.09
N GLU A 297 24.61 7.49 -5.87
CA GLU A 297 24.61 8.93 -5.58
C GLU A 297 23.90 9.29 -4.26
N ALA A 298 22.81 8.59 -3.91
CA ALA A 298 22.15 8.79 -2.61
C ALA A 298 23.02 8.31 -1.46
N GLN A 299 23.74 7.19 -1.66
CA GLN A 299 24.65 6.65 -0.65
C GLN A 299 25.82 7.59 -0.40
N GLU A 300 26.40 8.17 -1.45
CA GLU A 300 27.46 9.17 -1.34
C GLU A 300 27.00 10.44 -0.60
N ARG A 301 25.79 10.94 -0.90
CA ARG A 301 25.21 12.08 -0.16
C ARG A 301 24.99 11.72 1.31
N SER A 302 24.42 10.54 1.57
CA SER A 302 24.15 10.03 2.91
C SER A 302 25.43 9.87 3.73
N ALA A 303 26.54 9.44 3.12
CA ALA A 303 27.84 9.31 3.78
C ALA A 303 28.39 10.65 4.31
N ASN A 304 27.96 11.77 3.73
CA ASN A 304 28.40 13.12 4.12
C ASN A 304 27.49 13.79 5.16
N ASP A 305 26.38 13.17 5.58
CA ASP A 305 25.48 13.69 6.62
C ASP A 305 25.91 13.25 8.03
N PRO A 306 26.28 14.18 8.94
CA PRO A 306 26.63 13.84 10.32
C PRO A 306 25.50 13.19 11.13
N LYS A 307 24.23 13.35 10.74
CA LYS A 307 23.07 12.71 11.41
C LYS A 307 22.75 11.32 10.86
N GLN A 308 23.47 10.86 9.84
CA GLN A 308 23.26 9.55 9.23
C GLN A 308 23.51 8.40 10.21
N ALA A 309 24.50 8.54 11.10
CA ALA A 309 24.82 7.54 12.10
C ALA A 309 23.65 7.22 13.05
N GLU A 310 22.83 8.21 13.39
CA GLU A 310 21.66 8.03 14.26
C GLU A 310 20.58 7.20 13.55
N ARG A 311 20.34 7.49 12.26
CA ARG A 311 19.39 6.73 11.43
C ARG A 311 19.84 5.29 11.20
N ASP A 312 21.13 5.07 10.96
CA ASP A 312 21.65 3.71 10.79
C ASP A 312 21.66 2.95 12.12
N ALA A 313 21.86 3.62 13.26
CA ALA A 313 21.66 3.02 14.57
C ALA A 313 20.19 2.64 14.81
N ALA A 314 19.24 3.46 14.37
CA ALA A 314 17.81 3.11 14.41
C ALA A 314 17.50 1.88 13.54
N ALA A 315 18.09 1.80 12.34
CA ALA A 315 17.92 0.67 11.45
C ALA A 315 18.45 -0.63 12.08
N ARG A 316 19.63 -0.59 12.72
CA ARG A 316 20.17 -1.75 13.46
C ARG A 316 19.24 -2.22 14.58
N ARG A 317 18.72 -1.29 15.40
CA ARG A 317 17.73 -1.61 16.43
C ARG A 317 16.46 -2.25 15.83
N SER A 318 16.05 -1.78 14.65
CA SER A 318 14.89 -2.36 13.96
C SER A 318 15.10 -3.81 13.54
N SER A 319 16.34 -4.17 13.18
CA SER A 319 16.75 -5.51 12.75
C SER A 319 16.86 -6.53 13.88
N GLU A 320 16.96 -6.09 15.14
CA GLU A 320 17.00 -7.00 16.29
C GLU A 320 15.65 -7.69 16.54
N ARG A 321 14.55 -7.11 16.04
CA ARG A 321 13.19 -7.64 16.23
C ARG A 321 12.98 -8.93 15.45
N ILE A 322 12.56 -9.97 16.16
CA ILE A 322 12.08 -11.21 15.56
C ILE A 322 10.69 -10.98 14.98
N GLN A 323 10.51 -11.32 13.72
CA GLN A 323 9.25 -11.27 12.99
C GLN A 323 8.83 -12.69 12.60
N THR A 324 7.54 -12.89 12.40
CA THR A 324 6.96 -14.15 11.91
C THR A 324 6.31 -13.89 10.56
N GLY A 325 6.51 -14.80 9.61
CA GLY A 325 5.95 -14.65 8.27
C GLY A 325 6.35 -15.77 7.32
N PHE A 326 6.34 -15.44 6.03
CA PHE A 326 6.77 -16.32 4.94
C PHE A 326 7.88 -15.67 4.11
N ILE A 327 8.70 -16.49 3.46
CA ILE A 327 9.66 -16.05 2.45
C ILE A 327 8.92 -15.94 1.12
N ALA A 328 8.88 -14.74 0.53
CA ALA A 328 8.06 -14.45 -0.63
C ALA A 328 8.37 -15.34 -1.85
N GLN A 329 9.65 -15.65 -2.07
CA GLN A 329 10.11 -16.54 -3.15
C GLN A 329 9.62 -17.98 -2.95
N GLU A 330 9.52 -18.45 -1.69
CA GLU A 330 8.98 -19.78 -1.38
C GLU A 330 7.47 -19.82 -1.63
N VAL A 331 6.75 -18.74 -1.32
CA VAL A 331 5.32 -18.60 -1.64
C VAL A 331 5.10 -18.60 -3.15
N GLU A 332 5.92 -17.86 -3.91
CA GLU A 332 5.87 -17.84 -5.37
C GLU A 332 6.07 -19.25 -5.95
N ALA A 333 7.11 -19.95 -5.48
CA ALA A 333 7.38 -21.32 -5.92
C ALA A 333 6.25 -22.29 -5.58
N ALA A 334 5.62 -22.15 -4.41
CA ALA A 334 4.46 -22.94 -4.02
C ALA A 334 3.24 -22.69 -4.93
N ALA A 335 2.98 -21.42 -5.25
CA ALA A 335 1.91 -21.02 -6.15
C ALA A 335 2.13 -21.57 -7.58
N GLN A 336 3.36 -21.43 -8.10
CA GLN A 336 3.75 -21.94 -9.42
C GLN A 336 3.61 -23.47 -9.52
N LYS A 337 3.99 -24.21 -8.47
CA LYS A 337 3.86 -25.67 -8.43
C LYS A 337 2.40 -26.14 -8.59
N LEU A 338 1.45 -25.34 -8.13
CA LEU A 338 0.02 -25.61 -8.22
C LEU A 338 -0.64 -24.96 -9.44
N ASN A 339 0.15 -24.37 -10.35
CA ASN A 339 -0.34 -23.58 -11.47
C ASN A 339 -1.33 -22.49 -11.03
N PHE A 340 -1.06 -21.87 -9.88
CA PHE A 340 -1.88 -20.84 -9.26
C PHE A 340 -1.21 -19.48 -9.43
N ASP A 341 -1.87 -18.58 -10.17
CA ASP A 341 -1.44 -17.19 -10.31
C ASP A 341 -1.87 -16.37 -9.09
N PHE A 342 -1.11 -16.50 -8.00
CA PHE A 342 -1.44 -15.86 -6.74
C PHE A 342 -0.97 -14.41 -6.70
N ASN A 343 -1.92 -13.47 -6.84
CA ASN A 343 -1.66 -12.03 -6.77
C ASN A 343 -1.27 -11.50 -5.37
N GLY A 344 -1.15 -12.37 -4.36
CA GLY A 344 -0.61 -12.02 -3.05
C GLY A 344 0.91 -11.90 -3.01
N VAL A 345 1.61 -12.43 -4.02
CA VAL A 345 3.06 -12.24 -4.19
C VAL A 345 3.31 -11.03 -5.09
N VAL A 346 4.10 -10.08 -4.60
CA VAL A 346 4.58 -8.95 -5.41
C VAL A 346 6.01 -9.24 -5.82
N ALA A 347 6.19 -9.72 -7.05
CA ALA A 347 7.49 -10.02 -7.61
C ALA A 347 8.22 -8.74 -8.09
N PRO A 348 9.56 -8.71 -8.05
CA PRO A 348 10.34 -7.55 -8.48
C PRO A 348 10.21 -7.31 -10.00
N THR A 349 10.01 -6.06 -10.37
CA THR A 349 9.87 -5.63 -11.79
C THR A 349 11.19 -5.14 -12.40
N ASN A 350 12.21 -4.91 -11.59
CA ASN A 350 13.53 -4.44 -12.00
C ASN A 350 14.62 -4.86 -10.97
N PRO A 351 15.92 -4.72 -11.28
CA PRO A 351 17.00 -5.20 -10.41
C PRO A 351 17.10 -4.53 -9.02
N LYS A 352 16.56 -3.32 -8.86
CA LYS A 352 16.53 -2.57 -7.59
C LYS A 352 15.20 -2.75 -6.84
N ASP A 353 14.23 -3.43 -7.46
CA ASP A 353 12.97 -3.83 -6.85
C ASP A 353 13.18 -5.00 -5.87
N ASN A 354 12.19 -5.31 -5.05
CA ASN A 354 12.24 -6.39 -4.07
C ASN A 354 10.90 -7.14 -4.02
N TYR A 355 10.96 -8.38 -3.59
CA TYR A 355 9.75 -9.15 -3.29
C TYR A 355 8.94 -8.54 -2.15
N GLY A 356 7.63 -8.73 -2.20
CA GLY A 356 6.69 -8.40 -1.13
C GLY A 356 5.55 -9.42 -1.02
N LEU A 357 4.87 -9.43 0.13
CA LEU A 357 3.71 -10.28 0.39
C LEU A 357 2.52 -9.45 0.88
N SER A 358 1.36 -9.71 0.30
CA SER A 358 0.08 -9.15 0.73
C SER A 358 -0.65 -10.15 1.63
N TYR A 359 -0.34 -10.14 2.93
CA TYR A 359 -0.90 -11.08 3.92
C TYR A 359 -2.44 -11.12 3.92
N SER A 360 -3.11 -9.99 3.65
CA SER A 360 -4.57 -9.92 3.56
C SER A 360 -5.17 -10.79 2.44
N LEU A 361 -4.42 -11.10 1.38
CA LEU A 361 -4.90 -11.92 0.27
C LEU A 361 -4.82 -13.43 0.55
N PHE A 362 -4.06 -13.85 1.56
CA PHE A 362 -4.01 -15.26 1.99
C PHE A 362 -5.34 -15.73 2.60
N VAL A 363 -6.20 -14.80 3.04
CA VAL A 363 -7.53 -15.15 3.58
C VAL A 363 -8.37 -15.94 2.60
N VAL A 364 -8.23 -15.70 1.29
CA VAL A 364 -9.05 -16.35 0.27
C VAL A 364 -8.69 -17.84 0.14
N PRO A 365 -7.42 -18.22 -0.08
CA PRO A 365 -7.00 -19.64 0.02
C PRO A 365 -7.26 -20.28 1.38
N MET A 366 -7.10 -19.53 2.50
CA MET A 366 -7.39 -20.07 3.84
C MET A 366 -8.86 -20.46 4.00
N VAL A 367 -9.79 -19.61 3.55
CA VAL A 367 -11.23 -19.93 3.58
C VAL A 367 -11.52 -21.17 2.75
N LYS A 368 -10.94 -21.28 1.55
CA LYS A 368 -11.14 -22.47 0.71
C LYS A 368 -10.55 -23.73 1.34
N GLY A 369 -9.36 -23.64 1.94
CA GLY A 369 -8.75 -24.75 2.67
C GLY A 369 -9.56 -25.19 3.88
N MET A 370 -10.20 -24.26 4.60
CA MET A 370 -11.12 -24.59 5.70
C MET A 370 -12.40 -25.28 5.19
N GLN A 371 -12.93 -24.86 4.05
CA GLN A 371 -14.09 -25.52 3.43
C GLN A 371 -13.75 -26.96 3.04
N GLU A 372 -12.63 -27.16 2.34
CA GLU A 372 -12.14 -28.49 1.95
C GLU A 372 -11.85 -29.37 3.17
N GLN A 373 -11.24 -28.80 4.22
CA GLN A 373 -11.01 -29.53 5.47
C GLN A 373 -12.33 -29.94 6.15
N GLN A 374 -13.35 -29.09 6.11
CA GLN A 374 -14.67 -29.41 6.68
C GLN A 374 -15.37 -30.54 5.92
N GLU A 375 -15.24 -30.59 4.59
CA GLU A 375 -15.74 -31.70 3.77
C GLU A 375 -15.08 -33.04 4.16
N ILE A 376 -13.75 -33.04 4.31
CA ILE A 376 -12.99 -34.23 4.76
C ILE A 376 -13.44 -34.68 6.15
N ILE A 377 -13.67 -33.74 7.08
CA ILE A 377 -14.14 -34.06 8.44
C ILE A 377 -15.52 -34.73 8.39
N THR A 378 -16.46 -34.20 7.60
CA THR A 378 -17.79 -34.80 7.43
C THR A 378 -17.71 -36.21 6.85
N GLU A 379 -16.88 -36.42 5.81
CA GLU A 379 -16.69 -37.76 5.22
C GLU A 379 -16.09 -38.76 6.21
N LEU A 380 -15.14 -38.33 7.05
CA LEU A 380 -14.56 -39.17 8.09
C LEU A 380 -15.57 -39.54 9.18
N GLN A 381 -16.48 -38.63 9.53
CA GLN A 381 -17.56 -38.90 10.47
C GLN A 381 -18.52 -39.96 9.94
N GLU A 382 -18.99 -39.81 8.70
CA GLU A 382 -19.88 -40.80 8.06
C GLU A 382 -19.24 -42.19 7.98
N LYS A 383 -17.93 -42.26 7.70
CA LYS A 383 -17.19 -43.53 7.69
C LYS A 383 -17.10 -44.15 9.08
N ASN A 384 -16.90 -43.35 10.12
CA ASN A 384 -16.87 -43.85 11.49
C ASN A 384 -18.23 -44.40 11.90
N ASP A 385 -19.32 -43.69 11.61
CA ASP A 385 -20.69 -44.14 11.90
C ASP A 385 -20.99 -45.49 11.20
N ALA A 386 -20.60 -45.63 9.93
CA ALA A 386 -20.77 -46.88 9.18
C ALA A 386 -19.93 -48.04 9.73
N LEU A 387 -18.72 -47.74 10.23
CA LEU A 387 -17.88 -48.74 10.88
C LEU A 387 -18.46 -49.19 12.22
N GLU A 388 -19.00 -48.26 13.01
CA GLU A 388 -19.70 -48.55 14.27
C GLU A 388 -20.92 -49.45 14.03
N GLU A 389 -21.73 -49.16 13.00
CA GLU A 389 -22.87 -50.00 12.63
C GLU A 389 -22.43 -51.42 12.22
N ARG A 390 -21.35 -51.53 11.43
CA ARG A 390 -20.81 -52.83 11.01
C ARG A 390 -20.26 -53.64 12.19
N ILE A 391 -19.60 -52.99 13.15
CA ILE A 391 -19.12 -53.65 14.38
C ILE A 391 -20.32 -54.19 15.16
N ALA A 392 -21.36 -53.39 15.35
CA ALA A 392 -22.58 -53.81 16.05
C ALA A 392 -23.24 -55.03 15.36
N HIS A 393 -23.26 -55.08 14.03
CA HIS A 393 -23.79 -56.23 13.30
C HIS A 393 -22.93 -57.49 13.43
N LEU A 394 -21.61 -57.36 13.40
CA LEU A 394 -20.69 -58.49 13.58
C LEU A 394 -20.78 -59.07 15.00
N GLU A 395 -20.91 -58.23 16.02
CA GLU A 395 -21.17 -58.66 17.39
C GLU A 395 -22.46 -59.48 17.48
N GLU A 396 -23.51 -59.07 16.78
CA GLU A 396 -24.77 -59.83 16.69
C GLU A 396 -24.59 -61.21 16.02
N LEU A 397 -23.83 -61.27 14.91
CA LEU A 397 -23.57 -62.55 14.23
C LEU A 397 -22.74 -63.52 15.06
N ILE A 398 -21.76 -63.03 15.81
CA ILE A 398 -20.97 -63.85 16.74
C ILE A 398 -21.88 -64.45 17.82
N ILE A 399 -22.83 -63.66 18.34
CA ILE A 399 -23.84 -64.16 19.27
C ILE A 399 -24.66 -65.30 18.64
N ARG A 400 -25.03 -65.18 17.35
CA ARG A 400 -25.78 -66.22 16.62
C ARG A 400 -24.94 -67.47 16.32
N MET A 401 -23.66 -67.35 16.01
CA MET A 401 -22.78 -68.50 15.74
C MET A 401 -22.39 -69.26 17.01
N GLY A 402 -22.33 -68.59 18.17
CA GLY A 402 -22.20 -69.24 19.47
C GLY A 402 -23.40 -70.13 19.86
N SER A 403 -24.51 -70.07 19.11
CA SER A 403 -25.74 -70.84 19.29
C SER A 403 -25.78 -72.14 18.44
N GLY A 404 -24.63 -72.70 18.06
CA GLY A 404 -24.57 -73.91 17.22
C GLY A 404 -25.08 -75.19 17.91
N ASN A 405 -26.38 -75.46 17.80
CA ASN A 405 -27.08 -76.71 17.40
C ASN A 405 -28.45 -76.86 18.08
N SER A 406 -29.52 -76.39 17.44
CA SER A 406 -30.80 -77.12 17.42
C SER A 406 -31.72 -76.58 16.32
N THR A 407 -32.36 -77.52 15.62
CA THR A 407 -33.27 -77.38 14.48
C THR A 407 -34.54 -76.55 14.78
N PRO A 408 -35.18 -75.95 13.76
CA PRO A 408 -36.23 -74.94 13.94
C PRO A 408 -37.60 -75.59 14.19
N GLY A 409 -38.17 -75.35 15.36
CA GLY A 409 -39.50 -75.82 15.72
C GLY A 409 -40.09 -75.03 16.90
N THR A 410 -40.97 -74.10 16.54
CA THR A 410 -42.15 -73.63 17.28
C THR A 410 -42.00 -73.21 18.76
N THR A 411 -42.16 -71.90 18.95
CA THR A 411 -42.70 -71.20 20.14
C THR A 411 -42.00 -71.37 21.49
N GLY A 412 -41.38 -70.26 21.91
CA GLY A 412 -41.27 -69.87 23.32
C GLY A 412 -40.39 -70.80 24.15
N THR A 413 -39.09 -70.56 24.16
CA THR A 413 -38.25 -71.09 25.24
C THR A 413 -37.09 -70.14 25.50
N THR A 414 -37.19 -69.53 26.68
CA THR A 414 -36.16 -68.94 27.53
C THR A 414 -34.73 -69.24 27.07
N MET A 415 -34.01 -68.20 26.69
CA MET A 415 -32.56 -68.27 26.52
C MET A 415 -31.95 -68.77 27.83
N ILE A 416 -31.30 -69.93 27.83
CA ILE A 416 -30.37 -70.27 28.90
C ILE A 416 -29.09 -69.49 28.61
N LEU A 417 -29.10 -68.20 28.96
CA LEU A 417 -27.88 -67.41 29.05
C LEU A 417 -27.11 -67.95 30.26
N SER A 418 -26.04 -68.72 30.06
CA SER A 418 -25.29 -69.31 31.20
C SER A 418 -24.24 -68.38 31.79
N GLU A 419 -23.96 -67.25 31.13
CA GLU A 419 -22.90 -66.31 31.50
C GLU A 419 -23.43 -64.89 31.57
N ALA A 420 -22.93 -64.12 32.53
CA ALA A 420 -23.35 -62.74 32.72
C ALA A 420 -22.90 -61.86 31.54
N ARG A 421 -23.75 -60.89 31.17
CA ARG A 421 -23.47 -59.98 30.05
C ARG A 421 -23.94 -58.56 30.34
N LEU A 422 -23.16 -57.59 29.88
CA LEU A 422 -23.50 -56.17 29.86
C LEU A 422 -23.54 -55.69 28.40
N PHE A 423 -24.61 -55.03 28.00
CA PHE A 423 -24.75 -54.53 26.64
C PHE A 423 -24.49 -53.03 26.56
N GLN A 424 -24.21 -52.56 25.34
CA GLN A 424 -24.09 -51.14 25.05
C GLN A 424 -25.45 -50.45 25.21
N ASN A 425 -25.46 -49.28 25.83
CA ASN A 425 -26.67 -48.49 26.02
C ASN A 425 -27.25 -48.06 24.66
N ARG A 426 -28.58 -48.03 24.54
CA ARG A 426 -29.28 -47.63 23.32
C ARG A 426 -30.38 -46.61 23.65
N PRO A 427 -30.42 -45.45 22.96
CA PRO A 427 -29.43 -44.95 21.99
C PRO A 427 -28.10 -44.50 22.65
N ASN A 428 -27.01 -44.48 21.88
CA ASN A 428 -25.74 -43.87 22.28
C ASN A 428 -25.13 -43.16 21.06
N PRO A 429 -24.97 -41.82 21.07
CA PRO A 429 -25.33 -40.89 22.13
C PRO A 429 -26.85 -40.80 22.39
N PHE A 430 -27.24 -40.29 23.56
CA PHE A 430 -28.65 -40.02 23.90
C PHE A 430 -28.84 -38.61 24.44
N SER A 431 -30.05 -38.04 24.29
CA SER A 431 -30.42 -36.70 24.78
C SER A 431 -31.58 -36.68 25.76
N THR A 432 -32.44 -37.71 25.78
CA THR A 432 -33.63 -37.78 26.66
C THR A 432 -33.60 -38.97 27.60
N ALA A 433 -33.39 -40.18 27.08
CA ALA A 433 -33.19 -41.39 27.86
C ALA A 433 -32.42 -42.44 27.07
N THR A 434 -31.79 -43.37 27.78
CA THR A 434 -31.16 -44.57 27.22
C THR A 434 -31.52 -45.78 28.05
N SER A 435 -31.56 -46.95 27.41
CA SER A 435 -31.73 -48.25 28.06
C SER A 435 -30.42 -49.03 28.00
N ILE A 436 -30.08 -49.72 29.09
CA ILE A 436 -28.93 -50.63 29.20
C ILE A 436 -29.47 -52.02 29.46
N ASP A 437 -29.35 -52.89 28.47
CA ASP A 437 -29.69 -54.30 28.63
C ASP A 437 -28.56 -55.01 29.40
N TYR A 438 -28.94 -55.95 30.27
CA TYR A 438 -28.01 -56.80 30.99
C TYR A 438 -28.59 -58.19 31.23
N TYR A 439 -27.71 -59.15 31.51
CA TYR A 439 -28.09 -60.50 31.93
C TYR A 439 -27.31 -60.92 33.16
N ILE A 440 -28.04 -61.41 34.18
CA ILE A 440 -27.49 -61.93 35.43
C ILE A 440 -27.80 -63.43 35.54
N PRO A 441 -26.80 -64.32 35.61
CA PRO A 441 -27.00 -65.75 35.81
C PRO A 441 -27.61 -66.07 37.18
N GLU A 442 -28.36 -67.17 37.27
CA GLU A 442 -28.99 -67.63 38.51
C GLU A 442 -27.98 -67.94 39.65
N SER A 443 -26.70 -68.17 39.32
CA SER A 443 -25.64 -68.41 40.30
C SER A 443 -25.19 -67.16 41.07
N VAL A 444 -25.56 -65.96 40.61
CA VAL A 444 -25.13 -64.68 41.22
C VAL A 444 -26.10 -64.26 42.32
N GLN A 445 -25.58 -63.90 43.50
CA GLN A 445 -26.40 -63.53 44.65
C GLN A 445 -26.63 -62.02 44.75
N ARG A 446 -25.66 -61.20 44.32
CA ARG A 446 -25.76 -59.73 44.31
C ARG A 446 -25.27 -59.17 43.00
N ALA A 447 -26.07 -58.30 42.39
CA ALA A 447 -25.71 -57.61 41.16
C ALA A 447 -26.02 -56.12 41.30
N SER A 448 -25.08 -55.27 40.90
CA SER A 448 -25.29 -53.82 40.86
C SER A 448 -24.65 -53.20 39.62
N MET A 449 -25.24 -52.11 39.17
CA MET A 449 -24.70 -51.29 38.09
C MET A 449 -24.19 -49.98 38.67
N GLU A 450 -22.93 -49.69 38.42
CA GLU A 450 -22.29 -48.47 38.89
C GLU A 450 -21.96 -47.55 37.72
N ILE A 451 -22.40 -46.31 37.82
CA ILE A 451 -22.15 -45.23 36.85
C ILE A 451 -21.10 -44.29 37.45
N LEU A 452 -20.05 -44.05 36.68
CA LEU A 452 -18.84 -43.32 37.04
C LEU A 452 -18.67 -42.13 36.11
N GLY A 453 -18.12 -41.04 36.65
CA GLY A 453 -17.55 -39.95 35.84
C GLY A 453 -16.23 -40.38 35.20
N MET A 454 -15.76 -39.60 34.20
CA MET A 454 -14.44 -39.81 33.58
C MET A 454 -13.27 -39.62 34.57
N ASP A 455 -13.51 -38.97 35.69
CA ASP A 455 -12.59 -38.84 36.82
C ASP A 455 -12.53 -40.11 37.71
N GLY A 456 -13.31 -41.15 37.37
CA GLY A 456 -13.41 -42.40 38.11
C GLY A 456 -14.26 -42.29 39.39
N ARG A 457 -14.92 -41.14 39.63
CA ARG A 457 -15.78 -40.97 40.79
C ARG A 457 -17.12 -41.66 40.56
N SER A 458 -17.56 -42.45 41.55
CA SER A 458 -18.89 -43.06 41.55
C SER A 458 -19.97 -41.99 41.65
N LEU A 459 -20.82 -41.91 40.64
CA LEU A 459 -21.92 -40.94 40.54
C LEU A 459 -23.25 -41.55 40.97
N LYS A 460 -23.49 -42.81 40.61
CA LYS A 460 -24.73 -43.53 40.95
C LYS A 460 -24.50 -45.03 40.94
N THR A 461 -24.99 -45.72 41.97
CA THR A 461 -25.04 -47.19 42.03
C THR A 461 -26.48 -47.63 42.09
N VAL A 462 -26.87 -48.55 41.22
CA VAL A 462 -28.21 -49.13 41.13
C VAL A 462 -28.12 -50.63 41.42
N GLU A 463 -28.78 -51.09 42.48
CA GLU A 463 -28.90 -52.52 42.78
C GLU A 463 -29.88 -53.17 41.78
N LEU A 464 -29.47 -54.28 41.16
CA LEU A 464 -30.23 -55.00 40.16
C LEU A 464 -30.92 -56.19 40.84
N GLY A 465 -32.23 -56.08 41.06
CA GLY A 465 -32.99 -57.02 41.90
C GLY A 465 -33.46 -58.32 41.24
N THR A 466 -33.33 -58.47 39.92
CA THR A 466 -33.86 -59.63 39.19
C THR A 466 -32.74 -60.39 38.47
N GLN A 467 -32.57 -61.66 38.85
CA GLN A 467 -31.79 -62.62 38.07
C GLN A 467 -32.49 -62.85 36.72
N GLY A 468 -31.71 -63.12 35.67
CA GLY A 468 -32.18 -63.19 34.29
C GLY A 468 -31.90 -61.93 33.48
N GLN A 469 -32.67 -61.74 32.40
CA GLN A 469 -32.56 -60.56 31.54
C GLN A 469 -33.22 -59.36 32.22
N GLY A 470 -32.53 -58.22 32.23
CA GLY A 470 -33.06 -56.98 32.76
C GLY A 470 -32.65 -55.78 31.91
N VAL A 471 -33.34 -54.68 32.12
CA VAL A 471 -33.11 -53.41 31.43
C VAL A 471 -33.03 -52.31 32.47
N LEU A 472 -31.93 -51.56 32.47
CA LEU A 472 -31.78 -50.36 33.28
C LEU A 472 -32.03 -49.14 32.40
N ASN A 473 -33.05 -48.35 32.73
CA ASN A 473 -33.32 -47.08 32.05
C ASN A 473 -32.61 -45.93 32.77
N ILE A 474 -31.93 -45.08 32.00
CA ILE A 474 -31.26 -43.87 32.47
C ILE A 474 -31.89 -42.68 31.76
N GLU A 475 -32.42 -41.75 32.53
CA GLU A 475 -32.95 -40.49 32.02
C GLU A 475 -31.87 -39.41 31.99
N ALA A 476 -31.87 -38.58 30.94
CA ALA A 476 -30.90 -37.50 30.75
C ALA A 476 -30.87 -36.49 31.91
N GLY A 477 -32.02 -36.24 32.56
CA GLY A 477 -32.11 -35.32 33.70
C GLY A 477 -31.32 -35.74 34.95
N THR A 478 -30.72 -36.93 34.94
CA THR A 478 -29.95 -37.46 36.08
C THR A 478 -28.49 -36.97 36.09
N PHE A 479 -27.96 -36.53 34.94
CA PHE A 479 -26.54 -36.17 34.78
C PHE A 479 -26.38 -34.96 33.83
N PRO A 480 -25.35 -34.12 33.98
CA PRO A 480 -25.03 -33.11 32.98
C PRO A 480 -24.60 -33.76 31.64
N ALA A 481 -24.61 -33.00 30.54
CA ALA A 481 -24.08 -33.50 29.27
C ALA A 481 -22.58 -33.84 29.41
N GLY A 482 -22.17 -34.98 28.87
CA GLY A 482 -20.82 -35.50 29.03
C GLY A 482 -20.70 -37.00 28.77
N THR A 483 -19.47 -37.50 28.89
CA THR A 483 -19.13 -38.92 28.77
C THR A 483 -19.12 -39.58 30.14
N TYR A 484 -19.77 -40.73 30.24
CA TYR A 484 -19.88 -41.51 31.48
C TYR A 484 -19.48 -42.95 31.23
N VAL A 485 -18.97 -43.60 32.28
CA VAL A 485 -18.63 -45.02 32.24
C VAL A 485 -19.59 -45.75 33.15
N TYR A 486 -20.13 -46.89 32.71
CA TYR A 486 -20.94 -47.76 33.56
C TYR A 486 -20.37 -49.17 33.57
N ARG A 487 -20.40 -49.80 34.74
CA ARG A 487 -19.87 -51.16 34.94
C ARG A 487 -20.85 -52.04 35.68
N LEU A 488 -20.88 -53.32 35.30
CA LEU A 488 -21.69 -54.35 35.95
C LEU A 488 -20.84 -55.06 37.01
N ILE A 489 -21.32 -55.09 38.25
CA ILE A 489 -20.66 -55.69 39.40
C ILE A 489 -21.50 -56.88 39.87
N LEU A 490 -20.89 -58.06 39.95
CA LEU A 490 -21.51 -59.30 40.38
C LEU A 490 -20.73 -59.88 41.55
N ASP A 491 -21.39 -60.12 42.67
CA ASP A 491 -20.79 -60.63 43.92
C ASP A 491 -19.49 -59.91 44.32
N GLY A 492 -19.44 -58.58 44.10
CA GLY A 492 -18.31 -57.72 44.42
C GLY A 492 -17.17 -57.69 43.39
N LYS A 493 -17.31 -58.37 42.25
CA LYS A 493 -16.35 -58.32 41.14
C LYS A 493 -16.91 -57.57 39.93
N VAL A 494 -16.09 -56.73 39.33
CA VAL A 494 -16.43 -56.05 38.07
C VAL A 494 -16.36 -57.08 36.94
N LEU A 495 -17.45 -57.23 36.20
CA LEU A 495 -17.54 -58.12 35.04
C LEU A 495 -17.08 -57.42 33.77
N ASP A 496 -17.76 -56.34 33.40
CA ASP A 496 -17.56 -55.59 32.17
C ASP A 496 -17.84 -54.11 32.41
N THR A 497 -17.26 -53.26 31.58
CA THR A 497 -17.33 -51.80 31.66
C THR A 497 -17.54 -51.21 30.27
N LYS A 498 -18.53 -50.32 30.13
CA LYS A 498 -18.85 -49.65 28.87
C LYS A 498 -19.04 -48.15 29.07
N THR A 499 -19.02 -47.42 27.96
CA THR A 499 -19.09 -45.95 27.95
C THR A 499 -20.39 -45.48 27.33
N MET A 500 -21.04 -44.48 27.91
CA MET A 500 -22.22 -43.81 27.35
C MET A 500 -21.95 -42.32 27.20
N VAL A 501 -22.56 -41.70 26.18
CA VAL A 501 -22.44 -40.26 25.89
C VAL A 501 -23.82 -39.61 25.97
N LEU A 502 -23.94 -38.61 26.86
CA LEU A 502 -25.13 -37.76 26.98
C LEU A 502 -24.87 -36.43 26.28
N THR A 503 -25.66 -36.12 25.27
CA THR A 503 -25.61 -34.85 24.52
C THR A 503 -26.74 -33.91 24.96
N HIS A 504 -26.55 -32.61 24.72
CA HIS A 504 -27.58 -31.59 24.97
C HIS A 504 -28.82 -31.75 24.10
#